data_AF-A0A2N2MLM8-F1
#
_entry.id   AF-A0A2N2MLM8-F1
#
_cell.length_a   1.000
_cell.length_b   1.000
_cell.length_c   1.000
_cell.angle_alpha   90.00
_cell.angle_beta   90.00
_cell.angle_gamma   90.00
#
_symmetry.space_group_name_H-M   'P 1'
#
loop_
_entity.id
_entity.type
_entity.pdbx_description
1 polymer ?
#
loop_
_entity_poly.entity_id
_entity_poly.type
_entity_poly.pdbx_seq_one_letter_code
_entity_poly.pdbx_strand_id
1 'polypeptide(L)'
;MLDLGTIGSIIIWLAGIVVLVKLFQTEGVMKGILGFICMLYTFIWGWQNIGKEELKLKTWMYLWSGAIVLGIILNVVGASSGGE
;
A
#
# COMPACT_ATOMS: atom_id res chain seq x y z
N MET A 1 22.41 7.82 7.81
CA MET A 1 22.35 6.38 8.11
C MET A 1 20.95 5.93 7.76
N LEU A 2 20.74 4.97 6.85
CA LEU A 2 19.40 4.41 6.62
C LEU A 2 19.00 3.63 7.87
N ASP A 3 18.11 4.19 8.67
CA ASP A 3 17.54 3.54 9.84
C ASP A 3 16.43 2.56 9.42
N LEU A 4 16.07 1.65 10.31
CA LEU A 4 15.08 0.59 10.06
C LEU A 4 13.70 1.17 9.68
N GLY A 5 13.35 2.35 10.21
CA GLY A 5 12.09 3.05 9.91
C GLY A 5 12.06 3.56 8.47
N THR A 6 13.16 4.17 8.01
CA THR A 6 13.29 4.61 6.61
C THR A 6 13.18 3.42 5.66
N ILE A 7 13.84 2.30 5.94
CA ILE A 7 13.77 1.08 5.11
C ILE A 7 12.33 0.54 5.04
N GLY A 8 11.64 0.46 6.18
CA GLY A 8 10.24 0.02 6.23
C GLY A 8 9.31 0.90 5.38
N SER A 9 9.45 2.23 5.48
CA SER A 9 8.64 3.18 4.71
C SER A 9 8.81 3.04 3.19
N ILE A 10 10.04 2.76 2.73
CA ILE A 10 10.34 2.55 1.31
C ILE A 10 9.67 1.27 0.81
N ILE A 11 9.74 0.18 1.58
CA ILE A 11 9.13 -1.11 1.20
C ILE A 11 7.61 -0.96 1.04
N ILE A 12 6.96 -0.21 1.93
CA ILE A 12 5.51 0.03 1.88
C ILE A 12 5.13 0.84 0.65
N TRP A 13 5.93 1.87 0.32
CA TRP A 13 5.77 2.64 -0.90
C TRP A 13 5.93 1.78 -2.16
N LEU A 14 6.95 0.93 -2.21
CA LEU A 14 7.16 -0.01 -3.32
C LEU A 14 5.99 -0.98 -3.47
N ALA A 15 5.39 -1.45 -2.37
CA ALA A 15 4.21 -2.31 -2.43
C ALA A 15 3.04 -1.63 -3.15
N GLY A 16 2.76 -0.36 -2.84
CA GLY A 16 1.73 0.42 -3.54
C GLY A 16 2.05 0.63 -5.03
N ILE A 17 3.32 0.92 -5.36
CA ILE A 17 3.75 1.07 -6.76
C ILE A 17 3.64 -0.24 -7.54
N VAL A 18 3.95 -1.39 -6.95
CA VAL A 18 3.79 -2.70 -7.61
C VAL A 18 2.33 -2.96 -7.96
N VAL A 19 1.40 -2.67 -7.05
CA VAL A 19 -0.05 -2.79 -7.31
C VAL A 19 -0.49 -1.82 -8.41
N LEU A 20 0.04 -0.59 -8.40
CA LEU A 20 -0.23 0.40 -9.44
C LEU A 20 0.28 -0.06 -10.81
N VAL A 21 1.48 -0.62 -10.91
CA VAL A 21 2.01 -1.17 -12.17
C VAL A 21 1.12 -2.31 -12.67
N LYS A 22 0.63 -3.17 -11.78
CA LYS A 22 -0.33 -4.23 -12.14
C LYS A 22 -1.66 -3.67 -12.63
N LEU A 23 -2.13 -2.57 -12.06
CA LEU A 23 -3.31 -1.86 -12.54
C LEU A 23 -3.10 -1.35 -13.96
N PHE A 24 -1.98 -0.67 -14.24
CA PHE A 24 -1.63 -0.21 -15.59
C PHE A 24 -1.57 -1.35 -16.61
N GLN A 25 -1.00 -2.50 -16.22
CA GLN A 25 -0.88 -3.68 -17.08
C GLN A 25 -2.22 -4.36 -17.36
N THR A 26 -3.18 -4.31 -16.44
CA THR A 26 -4.44 -5.06 -16.54
C THR A 26 -5.59 -4.23 -17.10
N GLU A 27 -5.73 -3.00 -16.63
CA GLU A 27 -6.87 -2.12 -16.91
C GLU A 27 -6.54 -1.01 -17.92
N GLY A 28 -5.26 -0.86 -18.26
CA GLY A 28 -4.75 0.13 -19.20
C GLY A 28 -4.44 1.49 -18.56
N VAL A 29 -3.98 2.41 -19.41
CA VAL A 29 -3.36 3.68 -19.02
C VAL A 29 -4.34 4.62 -18.30
N MET A 30 -5.60 4.68 -18.73
CA MET A 30 -6.57 5.63 -18.20
C MET A 30 -6.90 5.36 -16.72
N LYS A 31 -7.17 4.10 -16.39
CA LYS A 31 -7.40 3.65 -15.00
C LYS A 31 -6.12 3.65 -14.18
N GLY A 32 -4.97 3.39 -14.80
CA GLY A 32 -3.67 3.53 -14.15
C GLY A 32 -3.36 4.96 -13.70
N ILE A 33 -3.58 5.96 -14.56
CA ILE A 33 -3.38 7.38 -14.21
C ILE A 33 -4.35 7.79 -13.08
N LEU A 34 -5.61 7.34 -13.15
CA LEU A 34 -6.57 7.58 -12.08
C LEU A 34 -6.09 6.95 -10.75
N GLY A 35 -5.52 5.74 -10.80
CA GLY A 35 -4.93 5.08 -9.65
C GLY A 35 -3.67 5.76 -9.11
N PHE A 36 -2.89 6.42 -9.97
CA PHE A 36 -1.70 7.17 -9.55
C PHE A 36 -2.08 8.47 -8.83
N ILE A 37 -3.03 9.21 -9.38
CA ILE A 37 -3.55 10.44 -8.77
C ILE A 37 -4.33 10.09 -7.50
N CYS A 38 -5.11 9.01 -7.53
CA CYS A 38 -5.90 8.53 -6.42
C CYS A 38 -5.41 7.15 -5.97
N MET A 39 -4.39 7.13 -5.10
CA MET A 39 -3.84 5.89 -4.53
C MET A 39 -4.90 5.02 -3.83
N LEU A 40 -5.99 5.61 -3.33
CA LEU A 40 -7.15 4.87 -2.81
C LEU A 40 -7.83 4.01 -3.87
N TYR A 41 -7.94 4.49 -5.11
CA TYR A 41 -8.47 3.69 -6.22
C TYR A 41 -7.60 2.47 -6.48
N THR A 42 -6.28 2.64 -6.50
CA THR A 42 -5.31 1.54 -6.66
C THR A 42 -5.43 0.52 -5.53
N PHE A 43 -5.62 0.99 -4.31
CA PHE A 43 -5.80 0.15 -3.13
C PHE A 43 -7.09 -0.69 -3.21
N ILE A 44 -8.22 -0.06 -3.55
CA ILE A 44 -9.51 -0.74 -3.70
C ILE A 44 -9.45 -1.75 -4.83
N TRP A 45 -8.90 -1.36 -5.98
CA TRP A 45 -8.73 -2.25 -7.13
C TRP A 45 -7.83 -3.45 -6.79
N GLY A 46 -6.75 -3.24 -6.05
CA GLY A 46 -5.86 -4.30 -5.61
C GLY A 46 -6.57 -5.32 -4.72
N TRP A 47 -7.44 -4.87 -3.82
CA TRP A 47 -8.29 -5.76 -3.00
C TRP A 47 -9.34 -6.50 -3.84
N GLN A 48 -9.98 -5.83 -4.79
CA GLN A 48 -10.95 -6.46 -5.70
C GLN A 48 -10.32 -7.56 -6.57
N ASN A 49 -9.04 -7.41 -6.92
CA ASN A 49 -8.31 -8.34 -7.78
C ASN A 49 -7.40 -9.30 -7.00
N ILE A 50 -7.47 -9.32 -5.66
CA ILE A 50 -6.58 -10.14 -4.81
C ILE A 50 -6.75 -11.65 -5.04
N GLY A 51 -7.92 -12.07 -5.51
CA GLY A 51 -8.23 -13.47 -5.87
C GLY A 51 -7.57 -13.95 -7.16
N LYS A 52 -7.02 -13.05 -7.98
CA LYS A 52 -6.34 -13.40 -9.23
C LYS A 52 -4.88 -13.80 -8.94
N GLU A 53 -4.61 -15.10 -8.87
CA GLU A 53 -3.29 -15.63 -8.55
C GLU A 53 -2.21 -15.19 -9.56
N GLU A 54 -2.59 -14.99 -10.83
CA GLU A 54 -1.72 -14.48 -11.90
C GLU A 54 -1.12 -13.09 -11.60
N LEU A 55 -1.83 -12.25 -10.84
CA LEU A 55 -1.38 -10.90 -10.52
C LEU A 55 -0.47 -10.87 -9.28
N LYS A 56 -0.42 -11.98 -8.50
CA LYS A 56 0.36 -12.11 -7.25
C LYS A 56 0.16 -10.96 -6.26
N LEU A 57 -1.03 -10.35 -6.26
CA LEU A 57 -1.33 -9.15 -5.46
C LEU A 57 -1.45 -9.45 -3.96
N LYS A 58 -1.72 -10.70 -3.58
CA LYS A 58 -2.01 -11.12 -2.21
C LYS A 58 -0.95 -10.63 -1.23
N THR A 59 0.31 -11.00 -1.43
CA THR A 59 1.42 -10.58 -0.56
C THR A 59 1.58 -9.07 -0.50
N TRP A 60 1.49 -8.37 -1.63
CA TRP A 60 1.66 -6.92 -1.70
C TRP A 60 0.53 -6.15 -1.03
N MET A 61 -0.72 -6.59 -1.20
CA MET A 61 -1.90 -5.98 -0.58
C MET A 61 -1.93 -6.19 0.93
N TYR A 62 -1.54 -7.37 1.42
CA TYR A 62 -1.42 -7.62 2.86
C TYR A 62 -0.30 -6.79 3.48
N LEU A 63 0.86 -6.69 2.83
CA LEU A 63 1.98 -5.87 3.29
C LEU A 63 1.57 -4.39 3.36
N TRP A 64 0.94 -3.88 2.30
CA TRP A 64 0.52 -2.49 2.22
C TRP A 64 -0.59 -2.16 3.24
N SER A 65 -1.63 -3.01 3.34
CA SER A 65 -2.71 -2.82 4.31
C SER A 65 -2.23 -2.95 5.76
N GLY A 66 -1.41 -3.96 6.05
CA GLY A 66 -0.85 -4.20 7.38
C GLY A 66 0.01 -3.03 7.86
N ALA A 67 0.76 -2.42 6.95
CA ALA A 67 1.54 -1.23 7.26
C ALA A 67 0.69 0.00 7.59
N ILE A 68 -0.41 0.23 6.86
CA ILE A 68 -1.36 1.32 7.17
C ILE A 68 -1.96 1.11 8.56
N VAL A 69 -2.43 -0.11 8.85
CA VAL A 69 -3.02 -0.45 10.15
C VAL A 69 -2.01 -0.30 11.28
N LEU A 70 -0.79 -0.82 11.10
CA LEU A 70 0.28 -0.66 12.08
C LEU A 70 0.63 0.81 12.32
N GLY A 71 0.70 1.62 11.26
CA GLY A 71 0.92 3.06 11.37
C GLY A 71 -0.18 3.77 12.15
N ILE A 72 -1.44 3.40 11.94
CA ILE A 72 -2.57 3.93 12.72
C ILE A 72 -2.44 3.53 14.19
N ILE A 73 -2.18 2.26 14.49
CA ILE A 73 -2.03 1.77 15.88
C ILE A 73 -0.89 2.50 16.59
N LEU A 74 0.27 2.63 15.95
CA LEU A 74 1.43 3.32 16.54
C LEU A 74 1.15 4.80 16.79
N ASN A 75 0.42 5.47 15.88
CA ASN A 75 0.01 6.86 16.09
C ASN A 75 -1.00 6.99 17.24
N VAL A 76 -2.00 6.12 17.31
CA VAL A 76 -3.03 6.15 18.37
C VAL A 76 -2.42 5.83 19.74
N VAL A 77 -1.58 4.78 19.82
CA VAL A 77 -0.90 4.39 21.06
C VAL A 77 0.12 5.46 21.47
N GLY A 78 0.93 5.96 20.53
CA GLY A 78 1.90 7.03 20.80
C GLY A 78 1.24 8.34 21.25
N ALA A 79 0.09 8.69 20.67
CA ALA A 79 -0.72 9.82 21.12
C ALA A 79 -1.31 9.62 22.52
N SER A 80 -1.64 8.37 22.90
CA SER A 80 -2.13 8.06 24.25
C SER A 80 -1.03 8.02 25.32
N SER A 81 0.23 7.76 24.94
CA SER A 81 1.37 7.65 25.85
C SER A 81 2.22 8.92 25.97
N GLY A 82 1.96 9.93 25.14
CA GLY A 82 2.67 11.22 25.13
C GLY A 82 1.97 12.33 25.93
N GLY A 83 1.06 11.96 26.84
CA GLY A 83 0.33 12.86 27.71
C GLY A 83 1.01 13.11 29.05
N GLU A 84 2.32 13.38 29.08
CA GLU A 84 3.07 13.98 30.20
C GLU A 84 4.28 14.79 29.68
#